data_AF-A0A358L6F3-F1
#
_entry.id   AF-A0A358L6F3-F1
#
_cell.length_a   1.000
_cell.length_b   1.000
_cell.length_c   1.000
_cell.angle_alpha   90.00
_cell.angle_beta   90.00
_cell.angle_gamma   90.00
#
_symmetry.space_group_name_H-M   'P 1'
#
loop_
_entity.id
_entity.type
_entity.pdbx_description
1 polymer ?
#
loop_
_entity_poly.entity_id
_entity_poly.type
_entity_poly.pdbx_seq_one_letter_code
_entity_poly.pdbx_strand_id
1 'polypeptide(L)' 'LITTWLVSTTHNLMMPAYYLMGAGAIGVITVFTMRETARKPLTGSAPAVGSEAEAHSLIKKLRLRQQKKDAASSVK' A
#
# COMPACT_ATOMS: atom_id res chain seq x y z
N LEU A 1 -30.92 -1.20 18.63
CA LEU A 1 -31.55 0.09 18.99
C LEU A 1 -31.41 1.13 17.87
N ILE A 2 -30.21 1.40 17.32
CA ILE A 2 -30.02 2.42 16.27
C ILE A 2 -30.61 2.03 14.89
N THR A 3 -30.45 0.78 14.47
CA THR A 3 -31.00 0.28 13.19
C THR A 3 -32.53 0.32 13.15
N THR A 4 -33.18 0.00 14.26
CA THR A 4 -34.64 0.01 14.41
C THR A 4 -35.22 1.43 14.37
N TRP A 5 -34.54 2.41 14.99
CA TRP A 5 -34.93 3.83 14.93
C TRP A 5 -34.78 4.40 13.51
N LEU A 6 -33.68 4.10 12.84
CA LEU A 6 -33.40 4.60 11.48
C LEU A 6 -34.40 4.10 10.44
N VAL A 7 -34.80 2.83 10.57
CA VAL A 7 -35.84 2.19 9.75
C VAL A 7 -37.22 2.81 10.03
N SER A 8 -37.54 3.08 11.29
CA SER A 8 -38.81 3.70 11.70
C SER A 8 -38.95 5.14 11.20
N THR A 9 -37.87 5.93 11.23
CA THR A 9 -37.87 7.34 10.77
C THR A 9 -37.90 7.45 9.24
N THR A 10 -37.21 6.57 8.52
CA THR A 10 -37.11 6.66 7.05
C THR A 10 -38.18 5.82 6.33
N HIS A 11 -38.92 4.99 7.05
CA HIS A 11 -39.93 4.05 6.50
C HIS A 11 -39.39 3.10 5.42
N ASN A 12 -38.07 2.91 5.35
CA ASN A 12 -37.44 2.09 4.33
C ASN A 12 -36.34 1.22 4.94
N LEU A 13 -36.64 -0.09 5.01
CA LEU A 13 -35.78 -1.13 5.59
C LEU A 13 -34.44 -1.28 4.85
N MET A 14 -34.36 -0.79 3.60
CA MET A 14 -33.16 -0.88 2.76
C MET A 14 -32.14 0.24 3.01
N MET A 15 -32.49 1.29 3.76
CA MET A 15 -31.57 2.42 4.02
C MET A 15 -30.26 2.01 4.68
N PRO A 16 -30.22 1.15 5.71
CA PRO A 16 -28.96 0.68 6.29
C PRO A 16 -28.09 -0.06 5.27
N ALA A 17 -28.71 -0.80 4.35
CA ALA A 17 -27.99 -1.53 3.30
C ALA A 17 -27.32 -0.55 2.31
N TYR A 18 -28.02 0.51 1.88
CA TYR A 18 -27.44 1.52 0.99
C TYR A 18 -26.26 2.27 1.62
N TYR A 19 -26.30 2.57 2.93
CA TYR A 19 -25.17 3.17 3.63
C TYR A 19 -23.94 2.25 3.65
N LEU A 20 -24.13 0.96 3.90
CA LEU A 20 -23.04 -0.02 3.91
C LEU A 20 -22.47 -0.24 2.50
N MET A 21 -23.34 -0.28 1.46
CA MET A 21 -22.90 -0.32 0.06
C MET A 21 -22.07 0.92 -0.31
N GLY A 22 -22.51 2.10 0.11
CA GLY A 22 -21.79 3.36 -0.13
C GLY A 22 -20.43 3.41 0.59
N ALA A 23 -20.40 3.08 1.88
CA ALA A 23 -19.16 3.01 2.66
C ALA A 23 -18.17 1.98 2.08
N GLY A 24 -18.67 0.83 1.64
CA GLY A 24 -17.87 -0.20 0.97
C GLY A 24 -17.28 0.29 -0.36
N ALA A 25 -18.08 0.96 -1.18
CA ALA A 25 -17.60 1.53 -2.44
C ALA A 25 -16.47 2.56 -2.22
N ILE A 26 -16.61 3.44 -1.22
CA ILE A 26 -15.56 4.40 -0.84
C ILE A 26 -14.29 3.67 -0.39
N GLY A 27 -14.41 2.62 0.41
CA GLY A 27 -13.28 1.79 0.84
C GLY A 27 -12.52 1.18 -0.33
N VAL A 28 -13.26 0.63 -1.31
CA VAL A 28 -12.68 0.08 -2.54
C VAL A 28 -11.94 1.15 -3.33
N ILE A 29 -12.58 2.31 -3.59
CA ILE A 29 -11.95 3.43 -4.29
C ILE A 29 -10.66 3.87 -3.58
N THR A 30 -10.69 3.92 -2.24
CA THR A 30 -9.53 4.28 -1.42
C THR A 30 -8.38 3.30 -1.61
N VAL A 31 -8.64 1.98 -1.55
CA VAL A 31 -7.61 0.95 -1.76
C VAL A 31 -7.05 1.00 -3.18
N PHE A 32 -7.90 1.18 -4.19
CA PHE A 32 -7.44 1.35 -5.58
C PHE A 32 -6.60 2.62 -5.78
N THR A 33 -6.92 3.69 -5.06
CA THR A 33 -6.17 4.95 -5.13
C THR A 33 -4.87 4.89 -4.32
N MET A 34 -4.79 4.02 -3.31
CA MET A 34 -3.59 3.86 -2.49
C MET A 34 -2.46 3.21 -3.30
N ARG A 35 -1.59 4.06 -3.82
CA ARG A 35 -0.43 3.67 -4.64
C ARG A 35 0.63 2.97 -3.78
N GLU A 36 0.55 1.65 -3.65
CA GLU A 36 1.53 0.73 -3.03
C GLU A 36 2.66 1.44 -2.24
N THR A 37 2.31 2.09 -1.12
CA THR A 37 3.29 2.81 -0.28
C THR A 37 4.25 1.83 0.39
N ALA A 38 3.95 0.52 0.40
CA ALA A 38 4.75 -0.52 1.03
C ALA A 38 5.95 -1.03 0.20
N ARG A 39 6.06 -0.68 -1.10
CA ARG A 39 7.16 -1.19 -1.96
C ARG A 39 8.29 -0.21 -2.21
N LYS A 40 8.18 1.03 -1.74
CA LYS A 40 9.28 1.99 -1.86
C LYS A 40 10.13 1.92 -0.59
N PRO A 41 11.41 1.53 -0.69
CA PRO A 41 12.33 1.65 0.43
C PRO A 41 12.37 3.12 0.84
N LEU A 42 12.18 3.37 2.14
CA LEU A 42 12.29 4.71 2.72
C LEU A 42 13.67 5.26 2.38
N THR A 43 13.73 6.44 1.77
CA THR A 43 14.98 7.10 1.41
C THR A 43 15.79 7.35 2.69
N GLY A 44 16.85 6.57 2.90
CA GLY A 44 17.76 6.71 4.04
C GLY A 44 17.59 5.68 5.17
N SER A 45 16.63 4.75 5.13
CA SER A 45 16.58 3.63 6.09
C SER A 45 17.33 2.40 5.57
N ALA A 46 17.86 1.57 6.47
CA ALA A 46 18.32 0.23 6.12
C ALA A 46 17.19 -0.54 5.38
N PRO A 47 17.53 -1.44 4.44
CA PRO A 47 16.54 -2.19 3.68
C PRO A 47 15.60 -2.95 4.63
N ALA A 48 14.30 -2.69 4.54
CA ALA A 48 13.27 -3.40 5.30
C ALA A 48 13.12 -4.81 4.71
N VAL A 49 13.93 -5.74 5.20
CA VAL A 49 13.92 -7.15 4.80
C VAL A 49 13.30 -8.00 5.89
N GLY A 50 12.61 -9.07 5.49
CA GLY A 50 12.02 -10.02 6.43
C GLY A 50 13.03 -11.05 6.95
N SER A 51 14.23 -11.15 6.35
CA SER A 51 15.25 -12.12 6.71
C SER A 51 16.68 -11.63 6.40
N GLU A 52 17.67 -12.15 7.15
CA GLU A 52 19.08 -11.83 6.94
C GLU A 52 19.59 -12.25 5.55
N ALA A 53 19.15 -13.42 5.06
CA ALA A 53 19.52 -13.91 3.73
C ALA A 53 19.07 -12.95 2.62
N GLU A 54 17.87 -12.38 2.74
CA GLU A 54 17.34 -11.38 1.81
C GLU A 54 18.17 -10.09 1.86
N ALA A 55 18.58 -9.65 3.06
CA ALA A 55 19.46 -8.51 3.28
C ALA A 55 20.78 -8.64 2.49
N HIS A 56 21.48 -9.75 2.68
CA HIS A 56 22.75 -10.00 2.01
C HIS A 56 22.61 -10.02 0.48
N SER A 57 21.54 -10.64 -0.03
CA SER A 57 21.26 -10.69 -1.46
C SER A 57 21.01 -9.31 -2.06
N LEU A 58 20.28 -8.45 -1.36
CA LEU A 58 19.97 -7.08 -1.78
C LEU A 58 21.21 -6.19 -1.77
N ILE A 59 22.03 -6.24 -0.70
CA ILE A 59 23.28 -5.49 -0.61
C ILE A 59 24.23 -5.89 -1.74
N LYS A 60 24.37 -7.19 -2.02
CA LYS A 60 25.19 -7.69 -3.14
C LYS A 60 24.71 -7.12 -4.48
N LYS A 61 23.40 -7.15 -4.75
CA LYS A 61 22.82 -6.58 -5.99
C LYS A 61 23.07 -5.07 -6.10
N LEU A 62 22.92 -4.33 -5.01
CA LEU A 62 23.14 -2.87 -4.99
C LEU A 62 24.60 -2.52 -5.27
N ARG A 63 25.55 -3.24 -4.66
CA ARG A 63 26.99 -3.03 -4.87
C ARG A 63 27.41 -3.31 -6.32
N LEU A 64 26.88 -4.38 -6.92
CA LEU A 64 27.13 -4.70 -8.34
C LEU A 64 26.59 -3.61 -9.27
N ARG A 65 25.42 -3.04 -8.97
CA ARG A 65 24.85 -1.92 -9.74
C ARG A 65 25.70 -0.66 -9.65
N GLN A 66 26.25 -0.36 -8.48
CA GLN A 66 27.17 0.77 -8.29
C GLN A 66 28.45 0.56 -9.11
N GLN A 67 29.10 -0.59 -8.99
CA GLN A 67 30.31 -0.91 -9.78
C GLN A 67 30.08 -0.79 -11.29
N LYS A 68 28.93 -1.26 -11.79
CA LYS A 68 28.60 -1.15 -13.21
C LYS A 68 28.39 0.31 -13.63
N LYS A 69 27.82 1.14 -12.75
CA LYS A 69 27.64 2.58 -13.00
C LYS A 69 28.98 3.31 -12.99
N ASP A 70 29.87 2.98 -12.06
CA ASP A 70 31.20 3.57 -11.92
C ASP A 70 32.10 3.21 -13.12
N ALA A 71 32.04 1.95 -13.57
CA ALA A 71 32.71 1.50 -14.77
C ALA A 71 32.17 2.18 -16.03
N ALA A 72 30.84 2.37 -16.14
CA ALA A 72 30.24 3.08 -17.27
C ALA A 72 30.56 4.59 -17.27
N SER A 73 30.73 5.21 -16.11
CA SER A 73 31.16 6.61 -16.01
C SER A 73 32.66 6.81 -16.27
N SER A 74 33.48 5.78 -16.05
CA SER A 74 34.93 5.85 -16.33
C SER A 74 35.27 5.68 -17.82
N VAL A 75 34.34 5.21 -18.64
CA VAL A 75 34.52 4.96 -20.08
C VAL A 75 33.95 6.11 -20.93
N LYS A 76 33.29 7.09 -20.30
CA LYS A 76 32.66 8.25 -20.96
C LYS A 76 33.50 9.51 -20.76
#